data_AF-A0A5J4Y448-F1
#
_entry.id   AF-A0A5J4Y448-F1
#
_cell.length_a   1.000
_cell.length_b   1.000
_cell.length_c   1.000
_cell.angle_alpha   90.00
_cell.angle_beta   90.00
_cell.angle_gamma   90.00
#
_symmetry.space_group_name_H-M   'P 1'
#
loop_
_entity.id
_entity.type
_entity.pdbx_description
1 polymer ?
#
loop_
_entity_poly.entity_id
_entity_poly.type
_entity_poly.pdbx_seq_one_letter_code
_entity_poly.pdbx_strand_id
1 'polypeptide(L)'
;ALSSHCCLMKDLRAEATQLLAKPEVPWSRLRAITLDFRQSAGSTDGLLLHEVCHGSKLVMKPPQRREKSKELQDRLTKLQEQVDQASYNKMVSDVTKQERAAAALRSGALQTYKQQISFGLHVIVMMGTFYAVGHIAGTALSPRTAVRAACGMCGLVFAMLVETVLLMIETSRFEGPKDRRQQETPLPSSDRSMSHSKKAQ
;
A
#
# COMPACT_ATOMS: atom_id res chain seq x y z
N ALA A 1 76.92 5.26 -29.43
CA ALA A 1 75.57 4.67 -29.31
C ALA A 1 75.29 4.11 -27.91
N LEU A 2 76.20 3.38 -27.24
CA LEU A 2 75.91 2.74 -25.94
C LEU A 2 75.63 3.71 -24.77
N SER A 3 76.22 4.92 -24.77
CA SER A 3 75.98 5.91 -23.70
C SER A 3 74.52 6.41 -23.68
N SER A 4 73.93 6.63 -24.86
CA SER A 4 72.54 7.09 -25.00
C SER A 4 71.51 6.05 -24.52
N HIS A 5 71.78 4.77 -24.76
CA HIS A 5 70.91 3.68 -24.29
C HIS A 5 70.95 3.51 -22.78
N CYS A 6 72.11 3.72 -22.14
CA CYS A 6 72.26 3.61 -20.69
C CYS A 6 71.52 4.74 -19.93
N CYS A 7 71.54 5.97 -20.48
CA CYS A 7 70.75 7.07 -19.91
C CYS A 7 69.24 6.87 -20.09
N LEU A 8 68.80 6.46 -21.28
CA LEU A 8 67.39 6.15 -21.57
C LEU A 8 66.83 5.10 -20.59
N MET A 9 67.60 4.04 -20.31
CA MET A 9 67.17 2.98 -19.40
C MET A 9 67.09 3.44 -17.93
N LYS A 10 67.92 4.41 -17.52
CA LYS A 10 67.89 5.00 -16.17
C LYS A 10 66.68 5.90 -15.98
N ASP A 11 66.37 6.72 -16.98
CA ASP A 11 65.21 7.62 -16.96
C ASP A 11 63.91 6.81 -16.95
N LEU A 12 63.83 5.76 -17.76
CA LEU A 12 62.70 4.84 -17.79
C LEU A 12 62.52 4.09 -16.46
N ARG A 13 63.63 3.67 -15.83
CA ARG A 13 63.59 3.00 -14.53
C ARG A 13 63.13 3.93 -13.43
N ALA A 14 63.58 5.19 -13.43
CA ALA A 14 63.11 6.21 -12.50
C ALA A 14 61.60 6.45 -12.68
N GLU A 15 61.12 6.58 -13.91
CA GLU A 15 59.69 6.75 -14.20
C GLU A 15 58.88 5.50 -13.79
N ALA A 16 59.38 4.29 -14.05
CA ALA A 16 58.74 3.05 -13.63
C ALA A 16 58.62 2.95 -12.10
N THR A 17 59.65 3.36 -11.34
CA THR A 17 59.56 3.38 -9.87
C THR A 17 58.53 4.39 -9.35
N GLN A 18 58.36 5.53 -10.03
CA GLN A 18 57.32 6.51 -9.70
C GLN A 18 55.91 6.01 -10.04
N LEU A 19 55.76 5.24 -11.12
CA LEU A 19 54.49 4.64 -11.53
C LEU A 19 54.11 3.45 -10.64
N LEU A 20 55.09 2.66 -10.19
CA LEU A 20 54.87 1.54 -9.27
C LEU A 20 54.40 2.02 -7.88
N ALA A 21 54.80 3.23 -7.48
CA ALA A 21 54.33 3.85 -6.25
C ALA A 21 52.84 4.26 -6.29
N LYS A 22 52.21 4.29 -7.49
CA LYS A 22 50.80 4.69 -7.66
C LYS A 22 49.91 3.45 -7.84
N PRO A 23 48.73 3.41 -7.20
CA PRO A 23 47.78 2.29 -7.34
C PRO A 23 47.09 2.26 -8.72
N GLU A 24 47.10 3.37 -9.45
CA GLU A 24 46.49 3.52 -10.77
C GLU A 24 47.49 4.12 -11.75
N VAL A 25 47.67 3.47 -12.90
CA VAL A 25 48.55 3.93 -13.97
C VAL A 25 47.70 4.43 -15.15
N PRO A 26 47.88 5.69 -15.60
CA PRO A 26 47.18 6.19 -16.78
C PRO A 26 47.48 5.35 -18.03
N TRP A 27 46.43 4.87 -18.71
CA TRP A 27 46.54 4.06 -19.93
C TRP A 27 47.38 4.70 -21.03
N SER A 28 47.31 6.03 -21.18
CA SER A 28 48.08 6.79 -22.16
C SER A 28 49.60 6.68 -21.94
N ARG A 29 50.04 6.71 -20.67
CA ARG A 29 51.46 6.58 -20.31
C ARG A 29 51.96 5.17 -20.53
N LEU A 30 51.20 4.16 -20.11
CA LEU A 30 51.55 2.76 -20.33
C LEU A 30 51.69 2.47 -21.83
N ARG A 31 50.75 2.96 -22.65
CA ARG A 31 50.80 2.82 -24.11
C ARG A 31 52.04 3.48 -24.70
N ALA A 32 52.39 4.71 -24.29
CA ALA A 32 53.58 5.42 -24.77
C ALA A 32 54.86 4.63 -24.49
N ILE A 33 55.05 4.18 -23.25
CA ILE A 33 56.22 3.39 -22.83
C ILE A 33 56.37 2.11 -23.66
N THR A 34 55.26 1.37 -23.88
CA THR A 34 55.32 0.15 -24.70
C THR A 34 55.63 0.42 -26.17
N LEU A 35 55.19 1.56 -26.70
CA LEU A 35 55.42 1.95 -28.09
C LEU A 35 56.88 2.40 -28.30
N ASP A 36 57.42 3.19 -27.38
CA ASP A 36 58.80 3.65 -27.41
C ASP A 36 59.79 2.49 -27.26
N PHE A 37 59.48 1.53 -26.37
CA PHE A 37 60.28 0.31 -26.22
C PHE A 37 60.28 -0.54 -27.49
N ARG A 38 59.12 -0.67 -28.14
CA ARG A 38 59.01 -1.38 -29.42
C ARG A 38 59.79 -0.70 -30.54
N GLN A 39 59.72 0.63 -30.63
CA GLN A 39 60.47 1.40 -31.63
C GLN A 39 61.98 1.29 -31.42
N SER A 40 62.45 1.30 -30.17
CA SER A 40 63.87 1.12 -29.84
C SER A 40 64.39 -0.30 -30.09
N ALA A 41 63.53 -1.33 -30.03
CA ALA A 41 63.93 -2.72 -30.18
C ALA A 41 64.04 -3.17 -31.65
N GLY A 42 63.55 -2.38 -32.61
CA GLY A 42 63.71 -2.62 -34.06
C GLY A 42 63.09 -3.93 -34.58
N SER A 43 62.31 -4.66 -33.76
CA SER A 43 61.71 -5.95 -34.10
C SER A 43 60.23 -6.00 -33.70
N THR A 44 59.44 -6.73 -34.48
CA THR A 44 58.02 -7.01 -34.23
C THR A 44 57.77 -7.86 -32.98
N ASP A 45 58.81 -8.52 -32.45
CA ASP A 45 58.82 -9.37 -31.25
C ASP A 45 58.97 -8.60 -29.92
N GLY A 46 58.87 -7.27 -29.94
CA GLY A 46 58.91 -6.47 -28.71
C GLY A 46 57.70 -6.72 -27.79
N LEU A 47 57.93 -6.61 -26.47
CA LEU A 47 56.95 -6.77 -25.38
C LEU A 47 55.54 -6.33 -25.79
N LEU A 48 54.59 -7.26 -25.72
CA LEU A 48 53.21 -6.98 -26.10
C LEU A 48 52.47 -6.34 -24.92
N LEU A 49 51.68 -5.29 -25.18
CA LEU A 49 50.95 -4.57 -24.15
C LEU A 49 50.04 -5.49 -23.31
N HIS A 50 49.53 -6.58 -23.90
CA HIS A 50 48.71 -7.56 -23.21
C HIS A 50 49.50 -8.39 -22.18
N GLU A 51 50.79 -8.66 -22.43
CA GLU A 51 51.67 -9.38 -21.50
C GLU A 51 52.02 -8.49 -20.31
N VAL A 52 52.26 -7.20 -20.57
CA VAL A 52 52.53 -6.19 -19.52
C VAL A 52 51.29 -5.96 -18.65
N CYS A 53 50.10 -5.99 -19.25
CA CYS A 53 48.83 -5.83 -18.53
C CYS A 53 48.31 -7.13 -17.92
N HIS A 54 48.99 -8.27 -18.10
CA HIS A 54 48.50 -9.56 -17.63
C HIS A 54 48.37 -9.57 -16.10
N GLY A 55 47.17 -9.83 -15.57
CA GLY A 55 46.87 -9.79 -14.14
C GLY A 55 46.52 -8.40 -13.58
N SER A 56 46.52 -7.34 -14.41
CA SER A 56 46.06 -6.01 -14.02
C SER A 56 44.53 -5.86 -14.13
N LYS A 57 43.94 -4.98 -13.30
CA LYS A 57 42.50 -4.65 -13.37
C LYS A 57 42.32 -3.26 -13.94
N LEU A 58 41.39 -3.12 -14.89
CA LEU A 58 41.00 -1.83 -15.43
C LEU A 58 40.14 -1.08 -14.40
N VAL A 59 40.67 0.01 -13.86
CA VAL A 59 39.89 0.93 -13.01
C VAL A 59 39.15 1.90 -13.94
N MET A 60 37.89 1.58 -14.24
CA MET A 60 37.00 2.51 -14.94
C MET A 60 36.29 3.38 -13.91
N LYS A 61 36.30 4.70 -14.12
CA LYS A 61 35.43 5.59 -13.33
C LYS A 61 33.97 5.25 -13.66
N PRO A 62 33.12 5.01 -12.65
CA PRO A 62 31.70 4.82 -12.90
C PRO A 62 31.16 5.99 -13.73
N PRO A 63 30.30 5.72 -14.73
CA PRO A 63 29.70 6.79 -15.52
C PRO A 63 28.97 7.75 -14.58
N GLN A 64 29.13 9.05 -14.82
CA GLN A 64 28.51 10.07 -13.98
C GLN A 64 27.00 9.83 -13.96
N ARG A 65 26.46 9.59 -12.77
CA ARG A 65 25.03 9.33 -12.58
C ARG A 65 24.28 10.57 -13.07
N ARG A 66 23.42 10.40 -14.08
CA ARG A 66 22.61 11.48 -14.64
C ARG A 66 21.85 12.17 -13.51
N GLU A 67 22.00 13.50 -13.41
CA GLU A 67 21.18 14.31 -12.51
C GLU A 67 19.73 14.15 -12.93
N LYS A 68 18.89 13.64 -12.02
CA LYS A 68 17.46 13.42 -12.31
C LYS A 68 16.82 14.79 -12.53
N SER A 69 16.06 14.96 -13.61
CA SER A 69 15.31 16.19 -13.86
C SER A 69 14.35 16.48 -12.69
N LYS A 70 14.06 17.77 -12.44
CA LYS A 70 13.18 18.20 -11.35
C LYS A 70 11.82 17.49 -11.41
N GLU A 71 11.24 17.37 -12.61
CA GLU A 71 9.96 16.66 -12.82
C GLU A 71 10.00 15.19 -12.34
N LEU A 72 11.12 14.48 -12.56
CA LEU A 72 11.25 13.08 -12.13
C LEU A 72 11.40 12.96 -10.61
N GLN A 73 11.98 13.96 -9.95
CA GLN A 73 12.07 14.00 -8.50
C GLN A 73 10.69 14.22 -7.89
N ASP A 74 9.91 15.17 -8.44
CA ASP A 74 8.54 15.45 -7.98
C ASP A 74 7.63 14.22 -8.12
N ARG A 75 7.76 13.47 -9.23
CA ARG A 75 7.02 12.21 -9.41
C ARG A 75 7.44 11.12 -8.40
N LEU A 76 8.73 11.04 -8.07
CA LEU A 76 9.19 10.08 -7.06
C LEU A 76 8.69 10.45 -5.67
N THR A 77 8.67 11.73 -5.31
CA THR A 77 8.10 12.22 -4.06
C THR A 77 6.61 11.86 -3.99
N LYS A 78 5.85 12.09 -5.06
CA LYS A 78 4.43 11.72 -5.12
C LYS A 78 4.20 10.21 -4.96
N LEU A 79 5.04 9.39 -5.58
CA LEU A 79 4.96 7.93 -5.44
C LEU A 79 5.29 7.49 -4.01
N GLN A 80 6.28 8.12 -3.38
CA GLN A 80 6.65 7.86 -2.00
C GLN A 80 5.50 8.23 -1.04
N GLU A 81 4.91 9.41 -1.22
CA GLU A 81 3.74 9.85 -0.44
C GLU A 81 2.57 8.86 -0.53
N GLN A 82 2.32 8.29 -1.71
CA GLN A 82 1.27 7.28 -1.88
C GLN A 82 1.55 5.99 -1.10
N VAL A 83 2.80 5.53 -1.11
CA VAL A 83 3.23 4.36 -0.35
C VAL A 83 3.13 4.63 1.15
N ASP A 84 3.58 5.80 1.58
CA ASP A 84 3.54 6.22 2.99
C ASP A 84 2.08 6.32 3.47
N GLN A 85 1.19 6.92 2.67
CA GLN A 85 -0.24 6.99 2.96
C GLN A 85 -0.89 5.61 3.05
N ALA A 86 -0.53 4.68 2.15
CA ALA A 86 -1.02 3.30 2.20
C ALA A 86 -0.56 2.58 3.48
N SER A 87 0.70 2.79 3.89
CA SER A 87 1.24 2.23 5.13
C SER A 87 0.56 2.82 6.37
N TYR A 88 0.34 4.13 6.40
CA TYR A 88 -0.40 4.84 7.45
C TYR A 88 -1.83 4.31 7.56
N ASN A 89 -2.53 4.22 6.43
CA ASN A 89 -3.89 3.69 6.39
C ASN A 89 -3.97 2.25 6.92
N LYS A 90 -2.94 1.42 6.67
CA LYS A 90 -2.86 0.06 7.23
C LYS A 90 -2.70 0.09 8.75
N MET A 91 -1.82 0.95 9.28
CA MET A 91 -1.61 1.10 10.73
C MET A 91 -2.86 1.61 11.46
N VAL A 92 -3.57 2.58 10.87
CA VAL A 92 -4.78 3.17 11.45
C VAL A 92 -6.04 2.37 11.07
N SER A 93 -5.92 1.31 10.27
CA SER A 93 -7.08 0.52 9.86
C SER A 93 -7.79 -0.14 11.05
N ASP A 94 -7.07 -0.55 12.09
CA ASP A 94 -7.69 -1.21 13.25
C ASP A 94 -8.38 -0.22 14.19
N VAL A 95 -7.84 0.98 14.34
CA VAL A 95 -8.47 2.09 15.08
C VAL A 95 -9.69 2.63 14.32
N THR A 96 -9.53 2.86 13.01
CA THR A 96 -10.64 3.33 12.16
C THR A 96 -11.72 2.29 11.95
N LYS A 97 -11.47 0.99 12.09
CA LYS A 97 -12.55 -0.02 12.10
C LYS A 97 -13.46 0.15 13.31
N GLN A 98 -12.90 0.42 14.49
CA GLN A 98 -13.70 0.70 15.69
C GLN A 98 -14.46 2.02 15.56
N GLU A 99 -13.79 3.08 15.08
CA GLU A 99 -14.44 4.37 14.85
C GLU A 99 -15.46 4.32 13.71
N ARG A 100 -15.21 3.57 12.62
CA ARG A 100 -16.19 3.35 11.55
C ARG A 100 -17.34 2.47 12.01
N ALA A 101 -17.14 1.51 12.92
CA ALA A 101 -18.24 0.74 13.50
C ALA A 101 -19.10 1.61 14.42
N ALA A 102 -18.48 2.49 15.23
CA ALA A 102 -19.18 3.48 16.05
C ALA A 102 -19.85 4.56 15.18
N ALA A 103 -19.21 5.00 14.12
CA ALA A 103 -19.75 5.94 13.15
C ALA A 103 -20.79 5.29 12.22
N ALA A 104 -20.76 3.97 11.99
CA ALA A 104 -21.82 3.19 11.32
C ALA A 104 -23.04 3.07 12.23
N LEU A 105 -22.84 2.90 13.54
CA LEU A 105 -23.89 3.05 14.55
C LEU A 105 -24.49 4.48 14.56
N ARG A 106 -23.64 5.51 14.40
CA ARG A 106 -24.06 6.92 14.37
C ARG A 106 -24.70 7.34 13.03
N SER A 107 -24.20 6.86 11.90
CA SER A 107 -24.82 6.99 10.56
C SER A 107 -26.01 6.04 10.41
N GLY A 108 -26.18 5.10 11.33
CA GLY A 108 -27.44 4.45 11.66
C GLY A 108 -28.56 5.46 11.93
N ALA A 109 -28.29 6.72 12.28
CA ALA A 109 -29.32 7.76 12.33
C ALA A 109 -29.82 8.17 10.93
N LEU A 110 -28.93 8.25 9.93
CA LEU A 110 -29.32 8.49 8.53
C LEU A 110 -29.88 7.22 7.87
N GLN A 111 -29.39 6.05 8.27
CA GLN A 111 -29.96 4.77 7.87
C GLN A 111 -31.34 4.55 8.50
N THR A 112 -31.55 4.99 9.75
CA THR A 112 -32.85 5.01 10.44
C THR A 112 -33.83 5.90 9.70
N TYR A 113 -33.42 7.08 9.24
CA TYR A 113 -34.32 7.93 8.44
C TYR A 113 -34.71 7.26 7.11
N LYS A 114 -33.74 6.65 6.41
CA LYS A 114 -34.04 5.86 5.19
C LYS A 114 -34.88 4.62 5.48
N GLN A 115 -34.65 3.94 6.61
CA GLN A 115 -35.42 2.79 7.06
C GLN A 115 -36.83 3.19 7.50
N GLN A 116 -37.02 4.34 8.13
CA GLN A 116 -38.33 4.89 8.49
C GLN A 116 -39.12 5.29 7.24
N ILE A 117 -38.47 5.90 6.25
CA ILE A 117 -39.12 6.19 4.95
C ILE A 117 -39.45 4.91 4.20
N SER A 118 -38.51 3.96 4.14
CA SER A 118 -38.73 2.67 3.46
C SER A 118 -39.84 1.88 4.13
N PHE A 119 -39.91 1.91 5.45
CA PHE A 119 -40.96 1.27 6.23
C PHE A 119 -42.31 1.93 5.98
N GLY A 120 -42.41 3.27 6.03
CA GLY A 120 -43.65 3.98 5.70
C GLY A 120 -44.12 3.75 4.26
N LEU A 121 -43.19 3.71 3.29
CA LEU A 121 -43.51 3.41 1.89
C LEU A 121 -44.02 1.97 1.74
N HIS A 122 -43.40 1.00 2.41
CA HIS A 122 -43.86 -0.39 2.41
C HIS A 122 -45.30 -0.49 2.92
N VAL A 123 -45.61 0.15 4.06
CA VAL A 123 -46.96 0.17 4.65
C VAL A 123 -47.97 0.72 3.64
N ILE A 124 -47.67 1.85 2.97
CA ILE A 124 -48.59 2.45 2.00
C ILE A 124 -48.85 1.50 0.81
N VAL A 125 -47.80 0.86 0.28
CA VAL A 125 -47.91 -0.08 -0.84
C VAL A 125 -48.72 -1.32 -0.44
N MET A 126 -48.48 -1.87 0.76
CA MET A 126 -49.22 -3.01 1.27
C MET A 126 -50.70 -2.68 1.53
N MET A 127 -50.99 -1.52 2.11
CA MET A 127 -52.38 -1.06 2.29
C MET A 127 -53.10 -0.89 0.96
N GLY A 128 -52.44 -0.27 -0.03
CA GLY A 128 -53.01 -0.05 -1.36
C GLY A 128 -53.28 -1.35 -2.11
N THR A 129 -52.34 -2.30 -2.06
CA THR A 129 -52.49 -3.61 -2.71
C THR A 129 -53.63 -4.42 -2.10
N PHE A 130 -53.72 -4.51 -0.79
CA PHE A 130 -54.82 -5.23 -0.12
C PHE A 130 -56.18 -4.54 -0.30
N TYR A 131 -56.24 -3.22 -0.32
CA TYR A 131 -57.47 -2.50 -0.66
C TYR A 131 -57.92 -2.79 -2.10
N ALA A 132 -56.99 -2.73 -3.06
CA ALA A 132 -57.29 -3.03 -4.46
C ALA A 132 -57.76 -4.49 -4.63
N VAL A 133 -57.07 -5.44 -4.00
CA VAL A 133 -57.46 -6.86 -4.00
C VAL A 133 -58.84 -7.05 -3.36
N GLY A 134 -59.10 -6.44 -2.20
CA GLY A 134 -60.41 -6.48 -1.55
C GLY A 134 -61.51 -5.84 -2.39
N HIS A 135 -61.22 -4.72 -3.05
CA HIS A 135 -62.18 -4.05 -3.92
C HIS A 135 -62.50 -4.90 -5.17
N ILE A 136 -61.50 -5.52 -5.80
CA ILE A 136 -61.68 -6.45 -6.92
C ILE A 136 -62.44 -7.71 -6.47
N ALA A 137 -62.08 -8.29 -5.33
CA ALA A 137 -62.82 -9.42 -4.76
C ALA A 137 -64.28 -9.06 -4.48
N GLY A 138 -64.54 -7.86 -3.96
CA GLY A 138 -65.89 -7.33 -3.76
C GLY A 138 -66.66 -7.14 -5.06
N THR A 139 -65.99 -6.80 -6.17
CA THR A 139 -66.64 -6.74 -7.50
C THR A 139 -67.04 -8.11 -8.01
N ALA A 140 -66.27 -9.16 -7.68
CA ALA A 140 -66.59 -10.54 -8.02
C ALA A 140 -67.75 -11.09 -7.17
N LEU A 141 -67.85 -10.68 -5.89
CA LEU A 141 -68.92 -11.11 -4.99
C LEU A 141 -70.26 -10.42 -5.25
N SER A 142 -70.27 -9.16 -5.68
CA SER A 142 -71.53 -8.45 -5.92
C SER A 142 -71.40 -7.21 -6.83
N PRO A 143 -72.45 -6.92 -7.63
CA PRO A 143 -72.51 -5.71 -8.45
C PRO A 143 -72.76 -4.42 -7.65
N ARG A 144 -73.19 -4.53 -6.39
CA ARG A 144 -73.49 -3.38 -5.52
C ARG A 144 -72.20 -2.66 -5.10
N THR A 145 -72.16 -1.34 -5.36
CA THR A 145 -71.04 -0.46 -4.99
C THR A 145 -70.72 -0.46 -3.50
N ALA A 146 -71.74 -0.57 -2.65
CA ALA A 146 -71.57 -0.65 -1.20
C ALA A 146 -70.78 -1.90 -0.76
N VAL A 147 -71.03 -3.05 -1.39
CA VAL A 147 -70.35 -4.31 -1.04
C VAL A 147 -68.88 -4.29 -1.51
N ARG A 148 -68.61 -3.64 -2.65
CA ARG A 148 -67.24 -3.43 -3.16
C ARG A 148 -66.41 -2.57 -2.21
N ALA A 149 -66.97 -1.45 -1.74
CA ALA A 149 -66.33 -0.58 -0.77
C ALA A 149 -66.12 -1.29 0.59
N ALA A 150 -67.13 -2.01 1.08
CA ALA A 150 -67.02 -2.77 2.32
C ALA A 150 -65.92 -3.84 2.25
N CYS A 151 -65.80 -4.55 1.12
CA CYS A 151 -64.76 -5.56 0.93
C CYS A 151 -63.36 -4.93 0.86
N GLY A 152 -63.20 -3.76 0.23
CA GLY A 152 -61.97 -2.99 0.27
C GLY A 152 -61.58 -2.56 1.69
N MET A 153 -62.55 -2.10 2.49
CA MET A 153 -62.34 -1.75 3.90
C MET A 153 -61.93 -2.96 4.75
N CYS A 154 -62.57 -4.12 4.56
CA CYS A 154 -62.14 -5.37 5.19
C CYS A 154 -60.71 -5.76 4.78
N GLY A 155 -60.36 -5.52 3.51
CA GLY A 155 -59.00 -5.69 2.99
C GLY A 155 -57.97 -4.83 3.72
N LEU A 156 -58.29 -3.56 4.03
CA LEU A 156 -57.42 -2.68 4.83
C LEU A 156 -57.23 -3.18 6.26
N VAL A 157 -58.29 -3.67 6.91
CA VAL A 157 -58.19 -4.23 8.27
C VAL A 157 -57.29 -5.48 8.26
N PHE A 158 -57.45 -6.35 7.27
CA PHE A 158 -56.60 -7.53 7.12
C PHE A 158 -55.14 -7.14 6.84
N ALA A 159 -54.91 -6.13 5.99
CA ALA A 159 -53.57 -5.60 5.75
C ALA A 159 -52.91 -5.09 7.03
N MET A 160 -53.66 -4.39 7.90
CA MET A 160 -53.13 -3.91 9.18
C MET A 160 -52.72 -5.06 10.09
N LEU A 161 -53.45 -6.17 10.11
CA LEU A 161 -53.08 -7.37 10.87
C LEU A 161 -51.81 -8.01 10.32
N VAL A 162 -51.72 -8.21 9.00
CA VAL A 162 -50.53 -8.79 8.35
C VAL A 162 -49.30 -7.91 8.57
N GLU A 163 -49.43 -6.60 8.38
CA GLU A 163 -48.35 -5.64 8.61
C GLU A 163 -47.89 -5.68 10.08
N THR A 164 -48.81 -5.75 11.04
CA THR A 164 -48.49 -5.87 12.47
C THR A 164 -47.71 -7.14 12.80
N VAL A 165 -48.06 -8.27 12.19
CA VAL A 165 -47.33 -9.54 12.36
C VAL A 165 -45.94 -9.48 11.72
N LEU A 166 -45.85 -8.95 10.49
CA LEU A 166 -44.58 -8.79 9.78
C LEU A 166 -43.64 -7.84 10.54
N LEU A 167 -44.19 -6.74 11.05
CA LEU A 167 -43.49 -5.80 11.93
C LEU A 167 -42.90 -6.50 13.15
N MET A 168 -43.69 -7.35 13.79
CA MET A 168 -43.24 -8.08 14.98
C MET A 168 -42.13 -9.09 14.65
N ILE A 169 -42.17 -9.75 13.49
CA ILE A 169 -41.10 -10.65 13.05
C ILE A 169 -39.82 -9.85 12.77
N GLU A 170 -39.92 -8.74 12.06
CA GLU A 170 -38.77 -7.91 11.69
C GLU A 170 -38.06 -7.34 12.92
N THR A 171 -38.81 -6.82 13.88
CA THR A 171 -38.23 -6.34 15.16
C THR A 171 -37.58 -7.48 15.94
N SER A 172 -38.20 -8.66 15.96
CA SER A 172 -37.64 -9.85 16.63
C SER A 172 -36.36 -10.36 15.98
N ARG A 173 -36.17 -10.18 14.66
CA ARG A 173 -34.92 -10.56 13.98
C ARG A 173 -33.78 -9.61 14.31
N PHE A 174 -34.08 -8.37 14.67
CA PHE A 174 -33.09 -7.35 14.99
C PHE A 174 -32.51 -7.51 16.41
N GLU A 175 -33.22 -8.19 17.32
CA GLU A 175 -32.78 -8.49 18.70
C GLU A 175 -31.96 -9.80 18.82
N GLY A 176 -31.35 -10.27 17.73
CA GLY A 176 -30.41 -11.41 17.73
C GLY A 176 -29.12 -11.13 18.53
N PRO A 177 -28.58 -12.11 19.28
CA PRO A 177 -27.85 -11.90 20.55
C PRO A 177 -26.50 -11.21 20.36
N LYS A 178 -26.34 -10.06 21.02
CA LYS A 178 -25.06 -9.34 21.09
C LYS A 178 -24.75 -8.87 22.50
N ASP A 179 -24.66 -9.81 23.44
CA ASP A 179 -23.97 -9.53 24.70
C ASP A 179 -23.35 -10.80 25.32
N ARG A 180 -22.08 -11.08 24.98
CA ARG A 180 -21.28 -12.13 25.65
C ARG A 180 -19.76 -11.93 25.50
N ARG A 181 -19.26 -10.69 25.42
CA ARG A 181 -17.81 -10.46 25.24
C ARG A 181 -17.21 -9.21 25.91
N GLN A 182 -17.87 -8.61 26.91
CA GLN A 182 -17.28 -7.50 27.66
C GLN A 182 -17.16 -7.71 29.17
N GLN A 183 -17.49 -8.89 29.69
CA GLN A 183 -17.28 -9.23 31.09
C GLN A 183 -16.20 -10.29 31.18
N GLU A 184 -14.93 -9.86 31.28
CA GLU A 184 -13.80 -10.53 31.96
C GLU A 184 -12.46 -9.98 31.44
N THR A 185 -11.93 -8.97 32.13
CA THR A 185 -10.54 -9.00 32.66
C THR A 185 -10.28 -7.76 33.52
N PRO A 186 -10.20 -7.91 34.86
CA PRO A 186 -9.56 -6.91 35.72
C PRO A 186 -8.04 -7.03 35.54
N LEU A 187 -7.37 -5.90 35.26
CA LEU A 187 -5.91 -5.80 35.18
C LEU A 187 -5.24 -6.21 36.51
N PRO A 188 -4.24 -7.12 36.50
CA PRO A 188 -3.34 -7.26 37.63
C PRO A 188 -2.22 -6.22 37.54
N SER A 189 -2.19 -5.33 38.53
CA SER A 189 -1.05 -4.50 38.90
C SER A 189 0.18 -5.38 39.14
N SER A 190 1.19 -5.28 38.28
CA SER A 190 2.50 -5.89 38.50
C SER A 190 3.52 -4.81 38.83
N ASP A 191 3.54 -4.43 40.11
CA ASP A 191 4.76 -3.95 40.75
C ASP A 191 5.86 -5.00 40.58
N ARG A 192 6.96 -4.63 39.91
CA ARG A 192 8.19 -5.42 39.97
C ARG A 192 9.41 -4.51 40.00
N SER A 193 9.75 -4.12 41.24
CA SER A 193 11.08 -4.28 41.83
C SER A 193 12.27 -3.83 40.97
N MET A 194 12.70 -2.58 41.19
CA MET A 194 14.10 -2.21 41.00
C MET A 194 14.88 -2.62 42.25
N SER A 195 15.69 -3.68 42.17
CA SER A 195 16.78 -3.89 43.12
C SER A 195 17.99 -4.54 42.43
N HIS A 196 19.16 -4.06 42.84
CA HIS A 196 20.53 -4.51 42.51
C HIS A 196 21.01 -4.17 41.08
N SER A 197 22.22 -3.65 40.84
CA SER A 197 23.44 -3.63 41.65
C SER A 197 24.39 -2.56 41.11
N LYS A 198 24.87 -1.64 41.97
CA LYS A 198 26.11 -0.87 41.74
C LYS A 198 26.84 -0.75 43.07
N LYS A 199 27.80 -1.64 43.32
CA LYS A 199 28.92 -1.43 44.25
C LYS A 199 30.12 -2.24 43.78
N ALA A 200 31.26 -1.55 43.69
CA ALA A 200 32.65 -2.04 43.66
C ALA A 200 33.00 -3.01 42.51
N GLN A 201 34.12 -2.87 41.79
CA GLN A 201 35.47 -2.50 42.18
C GLN A 201 36.24 -2.06 40.94
#